data_AF-H0XZ06-F1
#
_entry.id   AF-H0XZ06-F1
#
_cell.length_a   1.000
_cell.length_b   1.000
_cell.length_c   1.000
_cell.angle_alpha   90.00
_cell.angle_beta   90.00
_cell.angle_gamma   90.00
#
_symmetry.space_group_name_H-M   'P 1'
#
loop_
_entity.id
_entity.type
_entity.pdbx_description
1 polymer ?
#
loop_
_entity_poly.entity_id
_entity_poly.type
_entity_poly.pdbx_seq_one_letter_code
_entity_poly.pdbx_strand_id
1 'polypeptide(L)'
;MRGAAWAAWGRAGQLWPRPPAPGPGPPRLPPPPPPPLLLLLLAALLGGADAQYSSDLCSWKGSGLTHEAHRKEVEQVYVRCAAGTVEWLYPTGALIINLRPNTFSPARQLTVCIKPFRGSSGANIYLEKTGELKLLVQDGDDTGQVRCFGLEQGGLFVEATPQQDIGRRTTGFQYELTRKYQGPALHTPSAPCRPCSDTEVLLAVCTSDFVVRGSIQDVTHEPELQETVIHLRVSRLYRQKSRIFQLVPEGGGHWQGHVRTLLECGVRPGRGDFLFTGHMRFEEAWLGCAPRFQDFQRMYRDAEERGLNPCEVGAE
;
A
#
# COMPACT_ATOMS: atom_id res chain seq x y z
N MET A 1 -42.14 19.63 69.54
CA MET A 1 -43.14 18.54 69.59
C MET A 1 -42.37 17.21 69.66
N ARG A 2 -42.62 16.46 70.75
CA ARG A 2 -42.45 14.99 71.01
C ARG A 2 -41.49 14.21 70.07
N GLY A 3 -40.49 13.45 70.51
CA GLY A 3 -40.05 13.00 71.83
C GLY A 3 -39.10 11.79 71.69
N ALA A 4 -38.08 11.73 72.56
CA ALA A 4 -37.33 10.58 73.13
C ALA A 4 -37.51 9.16 72.53
N ALA A 5 -36.46 8.43 72.13
CA ALA A 5 -35.33 7.84 72.88
C ALA A 5 -35.62 6.46 73.52
N TRP A 6 -34.53 5.67 73.63
CA TRP A 6 -34.27 4.47 74.47
C TRP A 6 -34.48 3.06 73.89
N ALA A 7 -33.34 2.44 73.55
CA ALA A 7 -32.72 1.25 74.17
C ALA A 7 -33.58 0.05 74.67
N ALA A 8 -33.26 -1.11 74.07
CA ALA A 8 -32.75 -2.34 74.69
C ALA A 8 -33.66 -3.28 75.54
N TRP A 9 -33.26 -4.56 75.49
CA TRP A 9 -33.73 -5.77 76.22
C TRP A 9 -34.98 -6.44 75.60
N GLY A 10 -35.11 -7.76 75.49
CA GLY A 10 -34.32 -8.87 75.98
C GLY A 10 -35.25 -10.04 76.38
N ARG A 11 -35.06 -11.19 75.71
CA ARG A 11 -35.40 -12.59 76.11
C ARG A 11 -36.84 -13.13 76.11
N ALA A 12 -36.83 -14.44 75.79
CA ALA A 12 -37.81 -15.52 76.01
C ALA A 12 -38.98 -15.52 75.02
N GLY A 13 -39.26 -16.57 74.26
CA GLY A 13 -38.84 -17.96 74.29
C GLY A 13 -40.05 -18.79 73.89
N GLN A 14 -39.96 -19.60 72.83
CA GLN A 14 -40.95 -20.63 72.52
C GLN A 14 -40.26 -21.73 71.68
N LEU A 15 -40.10 -22.90 72.31
CA LEU A 15 -39.89 -24.20 71.65
C LEU A 15 -41.16 -24.52 70.83
N TRP A 16 -41.13 -25.19 69.67
CA TRP A 16 -41.02 -26.64 69.34
C TRP A 16 -41.19 -26.73 67.78
N PRO A 17 -40.99 -27.84 67.03
CA PRO A 17 -40.47 -29.19 67.32
C PRO A 17 -39.33 -29.65 66.35
N ARG A 18 -38.69 -30.81 66.65
CA ARG A 18 -37.84 -31.61 65.71
C ARG A 18 -38.72 -32.38 64.69
N PRO A 19 -38.31 -32.75 63.45
CA PRO A 19 -37.18 -33.67 63.10
C PRO A 19 -36.58 -33.39 61.66
N PRO A 20 -35.90 -34.28 60.88
CA PRO A 20 -35.32 -35.63 61.09
C PRO A 20 -33.80 -35.76 60.73
N ALA A 21 -33.31 -37.02 60.71
CA ALA A 21 -31.93 -37.52 60.59
C ALA A 21 -31.09 -37.06 59.37
N PRO A 22 -29.74 -37.18 59.42
CA PRO A 22 -28.86 -36.79 58.32
C PRO A 22 -29.00 -37.75 57.12
N GLY A 23 -29.25 -37.19 55.94
CA GLY A 23 -29.22 -37.90 54.67
C GLY A 23 -27.80 -38.27 54.21
N PRO A 24 -27.66 -39.16 53.22
CA PRO A 24 -26.37 -39.64 52.74
C PRO A 24 -25.62 -38.53 51.99
N GLY A 25 -24.29 -38.50 52.16
CA GLY A 25 -23.39 -37.51 51.52
C GLY A 25 -23.34 -37.62 49.98
N PRO A 26 -22.78 -36.60 49.30
CA PRO A 26 -22.79 -36.50 47.85
C PRO A 26 -21.90 -37.57 47.17
N PRO A 27 -22.22 -37.97 45.92
CA PRO A 27 -21.45 -38.97 45.19
C PRO A 27 -20.06 -38.45 44.82
N ARG A 28 -19.07 -39.35 44.91
CA ARG A 28 -17.67 -39.11 44.54
C ARG A 28 -17.56 -38.84 43.04
N LEU A 29 -16.89 -37.75 42.68
CA LEU A 29 -16.45 -37.47 41.30
C LEU A 29 -15.46 -38.54 40.81
N PRO A 30 -15.50 -38.92 39.52
CA PRO A 30 -14.52 -39.85 38.95
C PRO A 30 -13.12 -39.21 38.88
N PRO A 31 -12.05 -40.02 38.97
CA PRO A 31 -10.67 -39.53 38.91
C PRO A 31 -10.33 -38.97 37.52
N PRO A 32 -9.38 -38.01 37.43
CA PRO A 32 -8.94 -37.47 36.14
C PRO A 32 -8.23 -38.54 35.30
N PRO A 33 -8.35 -38.49 33.95
CA PRO A 33 -7.70 -39.45 33.07
C PRO A 33 -6.17 -39.36 33.15
N PRO A 34 -5.46 -40.45 32.83
CA PRO A 34 -4.01 -40.53 32.98
C PRO A 34 -3.27 -39.56 32.03
N PRO A 35 -2.10 -39.03 32.44
CA PRO A 35 -1.37 -37.97 31.74
C PRO A 35 -1.05 -38.19 30.25
N PRO A 36 -0.82 -39.42 29.72
CA PRO A 36 -0.52 -39.58 28.29
C PRO A 36 -1.72 -39.28 27.38
N LEU A 37 -2.95 -39.44 27.87
CA LEU A 37 -4.17 -39.22 27.09
C LEU A 37 -4.46 -37.72 26.92
N LEU A 38 -4.11 -36.91 27.94
CA LEU A 38 -4.17 -35.45 27.89
C LEU A 38 -3.13 -34.89 26.91
N LEU A 39 -1.92 -35.47 26.88
CA LEU A 39 -0.85 -35.09 25.94
C LEU A 39 -1.20 -35.44 24.48
N LEU A 40 -1.85 -36.57 24.23
CA LEU A 40 -2.34 -36.95 22.90
C LEU A 40 -3.50 -36.05 22.43
N LEU A 41 -4.43 -35.68 23.32
CA LEU A 41 -5.49 -34.71 23.03
C LEU A 41 -4.93 -33.30 22.77
N LEU A 42 -3.94 -32.86 23.53
CA LEU A 42 -3.24 -31.60 23.29
C LEU A 42 -2.48 -31.62 21.96
N ALA A 43 -1.77 -32.69 21.64
CA ALA A 43 -1.07 -32.83 20.36
C ALA A 43 -2.03 -32.87 19.16
N ALA A 44 -3.22 -33.47 19.30
CA ALA A 44 -4.27 -33.46 18.28
C ALA A 44 -4.96 -32.09 18.15
N LEU A 45 -5.04 -31.30 19.22
CA LEU A 45 -5.56 -29.93 19.20
C LEU A 45 -4.51 -28.90 18.71
N LEU A 46 -3.22 -29.20 18.85
CA LEU A 46 -2.10 -28.37 18.39
C LEU A 46 -1.60 -28.73 16.98
N GLY A 47 -1.87 -29.94 16.50
CA GLY A 47 -1.49 -30.43 15.18
C GLY A 47 -2.66 -30.38 14.21
N GLY A 48 -2.82 -29.26 13.50
CA GLY A 48 -3.81 -29.16 12.42
C GLY A 48 -4.51 -27.81 12.27
N ALA A 49 -3.88 -26.72 12.70
CA ALA A 49 -4.14 -25.44 12.07
C ALA A 49 -2.81 -24.97 11.49
N ASP A 50 -2.47 -25.49 10.31
CA ASP A 50 -1.76 -24.66 9.34
C ASP A 50 -2.70 -23.48 9.04
N ALA A 51 -2.69 -22.50 9.94
CA ALA A 51 -3.05 -21.16 9.57
C ALA A 51 -2.06 -20.81 8.47
N GLN A 52 -2.50 -20.92 7.21
CA GLN A 52 -1.86 -20.25 6.09
C GLN A 52 -1.98 -18.74 6.34
N TYR A 53 -1.25 -18.24 7.33
CA TYR A 53 -1.02 -16.82 7.57
C TYR A 53 0.09 -16.40 6.62
N SER A 54 -0.26 -16.37 5.34
CA SER A 54 0.56 -15.79 4.29
C SER A 54 -0.39 -15.04 3.36
N SER A 55 -1.13 -14.09 3.92
CA SER A 55 -1.66 -12.99 3.12
C SER A 55 -0.58 -11.92 3.11
N ASP A 56 0.00 -11.64 1.95
CA ASP A 56 0.91 -10.52 1.78
C ASP A 56 0.28 -9.26 2.38
N LEU A 57 0.83 -8.73 3.46
CA LEU A 57 0.26 -7.58 4.18
C LEU A 57 0.17 -6.30 3.32
N CYS A 58 0.76 -6.32 2.12
CA CYS A 58 0.73 -5.24 1.15
C CYS A 58 -0.34 -5.42 0.07
N SER A 59 -0.66 -6.65 -0.30
CA SER A 59 -1.50 -6.95 -1.46
C SER A 59 -2.63 -7.88 -1.07
N TRP A 60 -3.84 -7.54 -1.46
CA TRP A 60 -5.02 -8.35 -1.18
C TRP A 60 -5.63 -8.87 -2.48
N LYS A 61 -6.01 -10.15 -2.46
CA LYS A 61 -6.75 -10.82 -3.53
C LYS A 61 -7.89 -11.63 -2.93
N GLY A 62 -9.11 -11.36 -3.36
CA GLY A 62 -10.31 -12.05 -2.87
C GLY A 62 -11.37 -12.25 -3.94
N SER A 63 -12.43 -12.98 -3.59
CA SER A 63 -13.55 -13.29 -4.48
C SER A 63 -14.87 -12.88 -3.82
N GLY A 64 -15.75 -12.17 -4.54
CA GLY A 64 -17.08 -11.83 -4.03
C GLY A 64 -18.04 -13.01 -3.93
N LEU A 65 -17.72 -14.16 -4.57
CA LEU A 65 -18.56 -15.37 -4.54
C LEU A 65 -18.53 -16.13 -3.21
N THR A 66 -17.63 -15.77 -2.28
CA THR A 66 -17.56 -16.43 -0.98
C THR A 66 -18.66 -15.98 -0.02
N HIS A 67 -19.44 -14.95 -0.38
CA HIS A 67 -20.51 -14.40 0.44
C HIS A 67 -21.89 -14.91 0.01
N GLU A 68 -22.77 -15.14 0.98
CA GLU A 68 -24.17 -15.43 0.71
C GLU A 68 -24.85 -14.21 0.06
N ALA A 69 -25.32 -14.36 -1.19
CA ALA A 69 -25.89 -13.29 -2.01
C ALA A 69 -27.06 -12.50 -1.36
N HIS A 70 -27.64 -13.02 -0.28
CA HIS A 70 -28.78 -12.43 0.44
C HIS A 70 -28.35 -11.47 1.55
N ARG A 71 -27.08 -11.47 1.95
CA ARG A 71 -26.53 -10.55 2.95
C ARG A 71 -25.74 -9.48 2.22
N LYS A 72 -26.19 -8.22 2.33
CA LYS A 72 -25.41 -7.04 1.92
C LYS A 72 -24.25 -6.86 2.91
N GLU A 73 -23.29 -7.78 2.86
CA GLU A 73 -22.12 -7.77 3.70
C GLU A 73 -21.06 -6.86 3.08
N VAL A 74 -20.42 -6.07 3.93
CA VAL A 74 -19.29 -5.22 3.53
C VAL A 74 -18.03 -5.82 4.11
N GLU A 75 -17.16 -6.34 3.26
CA GLU A 75 -15.92 -6.97 3.68
C GLU A 75 -14.86 -5.90 4.01
N GLN A 76 -14.13 -6.11 5.11
CA GLN A 76 -13.06 -5.20 5.54
C GLN A 76 -11.71 -5.74 5.08
N VAL A 77 -11.07 -5.04 4.15
CA VAL A 77 -9.73 -5.38 3.65
C VAL A 77 -8.71 -4.51 4.37
N TYR A 78 -7.65 -5.11 4.93
CA TYR A 78 -6.60 -4.39 5.62
C TYR A 78 -5.26 -4.59 4.92
N VAL A 79 -4.64 -3.49 4.49
CA VAL A 79 -3.30 -3.50 3.90
C VAL A 79 -2.39 -2.52 4.65
N ARG A 80 -1.13 -2.90 4.85
CA ARG A 80 -0.20 -2.25 5.80
C ARG A 80 1.04 -1.62 5.18
N CYS A 81 1.17 -1.68 3.86
CA CYS A 81 2.38 -1.22 3.18
C CYS A 81 2.22 0.18 2.57
N ALA A 82 3.34 0.81 2.22
CA ALA A 82 3.34 2.09 1.51
C ALA A 82 2.92 1.95 0.04
N ALA A 83 2.96 0.74 -0.52
CA ALA A 83 2.46 0.44 -1.85
C ALA A 83 1.98 -1.01 -1.89
N GLY A 84 1.08 -1.32 -2.81
CA GLY A 84 0.54 -2.66 -3.00
C GLY A 84 -0.64 -2.69 -3.96
N THR A 85 -1.37 -3.80 -3.96
CA THR A 85 -2.47 -4.05 -4.92
C THR A 85 -3.72 -4.59 -4.23
N VAL A 86 -4.87 -4.30 -4.82
CA VAL A 86 -6.16 -4.89 -4.43
C VAL A 86 -6.78 -5.51 -5.68
N GLU A 87 -7.05 -6.81 -5.64
CA GLU A 87 -7.71 -7.56 -6.72
C GLU A 87 -8.97 -8.25 -6.20
N TRP A 88 -10.12 -7.91 -6.76
CA TRP A 88 -11.42 -8.46 -6.38
C TRP A 88 -12.07 -9.17 -7.57
N LEU A 89 -12.08 -10.50 -7.51
CA LEU A 89 -12.72 -11.35 -8.52
C LEU A 89 -14.21 -11.47 -8.23
N TYR A 90 -15.03 -11.45 -9.28
CA TYR A 90 -16.49 -11.56 -9.19
C TYR A 90 -17.09 -10.62 -8.11
N PRO A 91 -16.88 -9.29 -8.25
CA PRO A 91 -17.34 -8.31 -7.26
C PRO A 91 -18.80 -8.52 -6.86
N THR A 92 -19.07 -8.62 -5.56
CA THR A 92 -20.44 -8.76 -5.00
C THR A 92 -20.52 -8.04 -3.66
N GLY A 93 -21.51 -7.17 -3.46
CA GLY A 93 -21.60 -6.36 -2.24
C GLY A 93 -20.61 -5.18 -2.27
N ALA A 94 -19.83 -4.99 -1.21
CA ALA A 94 -18.84 -3.92 -1.15
C ALA A 94 -17.62 -4.27 -0.29
N LEU A 95 -16.51 -3.57 -0.52
CA LEU A 95 -15.28 -3.64 0.27
C LEU A 95 -14.99 -2.27 0.92
N ILE A 96 -14.51 -2.28 2.16
CA ILE A 96 -13.84 -1.14 2.79
C ILE A 96 -12.35 -1.45 2.87
N ILE A 97 -11.53 -0.65 2.18
CA ILE A 97 -10.08 -0.82 2.15
C ILE A 97 -9.44 0.09 3.20
N ASN A 98 -8.89 -0.54 4.23
CA ASN A 98 -8.21 0.08 5.34
C ASN A 98 -6.70 0.15 5.07
N LEU A 99 -6.25 1.31 4.56
CA LEU A 99 -4.84 1.61 4.32
C LEU A 99 -4.16 2.03 5.63
N ARG A 100 -3.20 1.24 6.13
CA ARG A 100 -2.42 1.57 7.33
C ARG A 100 -0.92 1.58 7.04
N PRO A 101 -0.29 2.74 6.78
CA PRO A 101 1.14 2.77 6.50
C PRO A 101 1.95 2.22 7.69
N ASN A 102 2.89 1.30 7.43
CA ASN A 102 3.87 0.84 8.42
C ASN A 102 4.98 1.89 8.71
N THR A 103 4.66 3.18 8.61
CA THR A 103 5.61 4.27 8.83
C THR A 103 5.10 5.18 9.93
N PHE A 104 5.99 5.76 10.74
CA PHE A 104 5.66 6.69 11.83
C PHE A 104 5.11 8.05 11.36
N SER A 105 4.73 8.19 10.09
CA SER A 105 4.26 9.46 9.52
C SER A 105 2.80 9.72 9.94
N PRO A 106 2.46 10.91 10.45
CA PRO A 106 1.07 11.26 10.76
C PRO A 106 0.19 11.20 9.50
N ALA A 107 -1.02 10.65 9.61
CA ALA A 107 -1.95 10.53 8.48
C ALA A 107 -2.21 11.86 7.74
N ARG A 108 -2.20 12.99 8.46
CA ARG A 108 -2.38 14.34 7.89
C ARG A 108 -1.32 14.73 6.86
N GLN A 109 -0.14 14.09 6.91
CA GLN A 109 0.99 14.31 6.03
C GLN A 109 1.08 13.25 4.93
N LEU A 110 0.05 12.42 4.72
CA LEU A 110 0.08 11.37 3.72
C LEU A 110 -0.98 11.61 2.65
N THR A 111 -0.60 11.32 1.41
CA THR A 111 -1.48 11.28 0.24
C THR A 111 -1.54 9.84 -0.24
N VAL A 112 -2.73 9.36 -0.53
CA VAL A 112 -2.96 8.07 -1.18
C VAL A 112 -3.20 8.35 -2.65
N CYS A 113 -2.51 7.62 -3.51
CA CYS A 113 -2.80 7.57 -4.94
C CYS A 113 -3.22 6.15 -5.30
N ILE A 114 -4.26 6.02 -6.13
CA ILE A 114 -4.70 4.76 -6.71
C ILE A 114 -4.58 4.80 -8.23
N LYS A 115 -4.24 3.66 -8.83
CA LYS A 115 -4.19 3.46 -10.28
C LYS A 115 -4.97 2.19 -10.64
N PRO A 116 -6.14 2.29 -11.27
CA PRO A 116 -6.88 1.13 -11.76
C PRO A 116 -6.04 0.31 -12.74
N PHE A 117 -6.19 -1.01 -12.70
CA PHE A 117 -5.63 -1.85 -13.75
C PHE A 117 -6.39 -1.66 -15.06
N ARG A 118 -5.68 -1.81 -16.19
CA ARG A 118 -6.32 -1.85 -17.51
C ARG A 118 -7.32 -3.01 -17.57
N GLY A 119 -8.53 -2.75 -18.04
CA GLY A 119 -9.62 -3.72 -18.08
C GLY A 119 -10.27 -4.03 -16.72
N SER A 120 -9.94 -3.29 -15.66
CA SER A 120 -10.62 -3.40 -14.37
C SER A 120 -12.11 -3.10 -14.54
N SER A 121 -12.97 -4.00 -14.05
CA SER A 121 -14.42 -3.88 -14.22
C SER A 121 -15.20 -4.64 -13.15
N GLY A 122 -16.46 -4.25 -12.97
CA GLY A 122 -17.42 -4.85 -12.04
C GLY A 122 -17.61 -4.08 -10.74
N ALA A 123 -16.93 -2.94 -10.52
CA ALA A 123 -17.16 -2.12 -9.34
C ALA A 123 -16.78 -0.65 -9.55
N ASN A 124 -17.46 0.22 -8.81
CA ASN A 124 -17.08 1.62 -8.64
C ASN A 124 -16.15 1.78 -7.42
N ILE A 125 -15.21 2.72 -7.49
CA ILE A 125 -14.31 3.06 -6.38
C ILE A 125 -14.67 4.47 -5.89
N TYR A 126 -14.93 4.59 -4.59
CA TYR A 126 -15.31 5.82 -3.92
C TYR A 126 -14.32 6.17 -2.80
N LEU A 127 -14.22 7.47 -2.53
CA LEU A 127 -13.71 8.01 -1.29
C LEU A 127 -14.88 8.14 -0.32
N GLU A 128 -14.83 7.41 0.80
CA GLU A 128 -15.83 7.44 1.87
C GLU A 128 -15.34 8.32 3.02
N LYS A 129 -16.20 9.24 3.46
CA LYS A 129 -15.98 10.01 4.69
C LYS A 129 -17.30 10.22 5.40
N THR A 130 -17.40 9.73 6.64
CA THR A 130 -18.57 9.97 7.51
C THR A 130 -19.90 9.59 6.85
N GLY A 131 -19.92 8.55 6.02
CA GLY A 131 -21.08 8.07 5.27
C GLY A 131 -21.30 8.75 3.91
N GLU A 132 -20.54 9.79 3.57
CA GLU A 132 -20.59 10.41 2.24
C GLU A 132 -19.64 9.70 1.27
N LEU A 133 -20.13 9.36 0.08
CA LEU A 133 -19.36 8.70 -0.98
C LEU A 133 -19.07 9.67 -2.13
N LYS A 134 -17.79 9.88 -2.42
CA LYS A 134 -17.34 10.63 -3.59
C LYS A 134 -16.70 9.67 -4.60
N LEU A 135 -17.27 9.58 -5.81
CA LEU A 135 -16.75 8.71 -6.86
C LEU A 135 -15.32 9.14 -7.26
N LEU A 136 -14.41 8.16 -7.30
CA LEU A 136 -13.02 8.32 -7.77
C LEU A 136 -12.81 7.65 -9.12
N VAL A 137 -13.35 6.44 -9.29
CA VAL A 137 -13.22 5.63 -10.50
C VAL A 137 -14.56 4.97 -10.78
N GLN A 138 -15.07 5.15 -11.99
CA GLN A 138 -16.33 4.56 -12.43
C GLN A 138 -16.07 3.17 -13.05
N ASP A 139 -17.03 2.24 -12.87
CA ASP A 139 -16.98 0.95 -13.56
C ASP A 139 -16.93 1.14 -15.09
N GLY A 140 -16.00 0.45 -15.74
CA GLY A 140 -15.72 0.58 -17.16
C GLY A 140 -14.84 1.78 -17.56
N ASP A 141 -14.38 2.59 -16.60
CA ASP A 141 -13.35 3.60 -16.85
C ASP A 141 -11.98 2.93 -17.07
N ASP A 142 -11.61 2.76 -18.34
CA ASP A 142 -10.32 2.20 -18.75
C ASP A 142 -9.23 3.26 -18.96
N THR A 143 -9.42 4.48 -18.45
CA THR A 143 -8.41 5.54 -18.61
C THR A 143 -7.10 5.24 -17.87
N GLY A 144 -7.12 4.33 -16.89
CA GLY A 144 -5.95 3.98 -16.07
C GLY A 144 -5.36 5.18 -15.32
N GLN A 145 -6.11 6.28 -15.19
CA GLN A 145 -5.62 7.52 -14.62
C GLN A 145 -5.39 7.39 -13.12
N VAL A 146 -4.27 7.96 -12.67
CA VAL A 146 -3.94 8.02 -11.25
C VAL A 146 -4.86 9.02 -10.55
N ARG A 147 -5.49 8.61 -9.45
CA ARG A 147 -6.30 9.48 -8.58
C ARG A 147 -5.65 9.59 -7.21
N CYS A 148 -5.39 10.81 -6.75
CA CYS A 148 -4.75 11.06 -5.46
C CYS A 148 -5.63 11.89 -4.51
N PHE A 149 -5.61 11.55 -3.23
CA PHE A 149 -6.34 12.25 -2.16
C PHE A 149 -5.58 12.16 -0.83
N GLY A 150 -5.80 13.10 0.08
CA GLY A 150 -5.19 13.05 1.42
C GLY A 150 -5.74 11.90 2.24
N LEU A 151 -4.89 11.17 2.97
CA LEU A 151 -5.33 10.03 3.80
C LEU A 151 -6.32 10.46 4.90
N GLU A 152 -6.26 11.72 5.34
CA GLU A 152 -7.22 12.31 6.29
C GLU A 152 -8.60 12.61 5.67
N GLN A 153 -8.72 12.56 4.34
CA GLN A 153 -9.96 12.90 3.65
C GLN A 153 -10.98 11.76 3.69
N GLY A 154 -10.57 10.51 3.88
CA GLY A 154 -11.49 9.38 3.90
C GLY A 154 -10.81 8.03 3.65
N GLY A 155 -11.62 6.96 3.72
CA GLY A 155 -11.23 5.60 3.34
C GLY A 155 -11.64 5.26 1.90
N LEU A 156 -11.12 4.17 1.36
CA LEU A 156 -11.56 3.65 0.06
C LEU A 156 -12.74 2.70 0.26
N PHE A 157 -13.82 2.97 -0.46
CA PHE A 157 -15.00 2.12 -0.52
C PHE A 157 -15.19 1.61 -1.96
N VAL A 158 -15.25 0.30 -2.14
CA VAL A 158 -15.37 -0.33 -3.47
C VAL A 158 -16.70 -1.05 -3.52
N GLU A 159 -17.59 -0.64 -4.41
CA GLU A 159 -18.95 -1.19 -4.48
C GLU A 159 -19.15 -1.92 -5.79
N ALA A 160 -19.59 -3.18 -5.72
CA ALA A 160 -19.89 -3.98 -6.88
C ALA A 160 -21.05 -3.37 -7.68
N THR A 161 -20.86 -3.25 -8.99
CA THR A 161 -21.91 -2.77 -9.90
C THR A 161 -22.90 -3.92 -10.18
N PRO A 162 -24.23 -3.68 -10.18
CA PRO A 162 -25.20 -4.74 -10.42
C PRO A 162 -24.94 -5.49 -11.72
N GLN A 163 -24.79 -6.81 -11.62
CA GLN A 163 -24.49 -7.66 -12.77
C GLN A 163 -25.76 -8.31 -13.32
N GLN A 164 -25.90 -8.34 -14.67
CA GLN A 164 -27.00 -9.03 -15.35
C GLN A 164 -26.56 -10.35 -16.01
N ASP A 165 -25.27 -10.54 -16.19
CA ASP A 165 -24.63 -11.70 -16.81
C ASP A 165 -23.80 -12.50 -15.78
N ILE A 166 -23.35 -13.70 -16.13
CA ILE A 166 -22.47 -14.54 -15.30
C ILE A 166 -21.00 -14.38 -15.76
N GLY A 167 -20.71 -13.30 -16.50
CA GLY A 167 -19.38 -13.02 -17.03
C GLY A 167 -18.36 -12.82 -15.91
N ARG A 168 -17.14 -13.29 -16.15
CA ARG A 168 -16.03 -13.03 -15.23
C ARG A 168 -15.65 -11.55 -15.29
N ARG A 169 -15.76 -10.87 -14.15
CA ARG A 169 -15.27 -9.51 -13.94
C ARG A 169 -14.24 -9.49 -12.83
N THR A 170 -13.32 -8.52 -12.90
CA THR A 170 -12.28 -8.36 -11.90
C THR A 170 -12.02 -6.87 -11.72
N THR A 171 -12.33 -6.38 -10.53
CA THR A 171 -11.97 -5.02 -10.14
C THR A 171 -10.58 -5.08 -9.54
N GLY A 172 -9.64 -4.29 -10.04
CA GLY A 172 -8.35 -4.21 -9.41
C GLY A 172 -7.64 -2.89 -9.64
N PHE A 173 -6.84 -2.51 -8.64
CA PHE A 173 -6.06 -1.29 -8.66
C PHE A 173 -4.81 -1.43 -7.81
N GLN A 174 -3.79 -0.64 -8.17
CA GLN A 174 -2.62 -0.42 -7.35
C GLN A 174 -2.85 0.77 -6.42
N TYR A 175 -2.21 0.78 -5.27
CA TYR A 175 -2.21 1.92 -4.35
C TYR A 175 -0.78 2.27 -3.94
N GLU A 176 -0.53 3.56 -3.71
CA GLU A 176 0.72 4.09 -3.19
C GLU A 176 0.46 5.22 -2.17
N LEU A 177 1.23 5.26 -1.10
CA LEU A 177 1.23 6.31 -0.10
C LEU A 177 2.48 7.18 -0.28
N THR A 178 2.26 8.47 -0.45
CA THR A 178 3.31 9.49 -0.56
C THR A 178 3.19 10.51 0.56
N ARG A 179 4.29 11.16 0.93
CA ARG A 179 4.26 12.25 1.91
C ARG A 179 3.78 13.54 1.26
N LYS A 180 2.91 14.29 1.92
CA LYS A 180 2.59 15.68 1.57
C LYS A 180 3.83 16.53 1.82
N TYR A 181 4.59 16.81 0.76
CA TYR A 181 5.66 17.81 0.83
C TYR A 181 5.07 19.22 0.98
N GLN A 182 5.58 19.99 1.95
CA GLN A 182 5.22 21.40 2.19
C GLN A 182 6.14 22.40 1.44
N GLY A 183 6.89 21.95 0.42
CA GLY A 183 7.71 22.79 -0.47
C GLY A 183 7.08 22.95 -1.86
N PRO A 184 7.64 23.79 -2.77
CA PRO A 184 7.07 23.98 -4.10
C PRO A 184 7.04 22.64 -4.86
N ALA A 185 5.81 22.13 -5.00
CA ALA A 185 5.32 20.99 -5.78
C ALA A 185 6.37 19.97 -6.30
N LEU A 186 6.50 18.85 -5.57
CA LEU A 186 7.00 17.57 -6.10
C LEU A 186 5.87 16.54 -6.28
N HIS A 187 4.61 16.95 -6.09
CA HIS A 187 3.42 16.08 -6.11
C HIS A 187 2.25 16.63 -6.95
N THR A 188 2.60 17.33 -8.01
CA THR A 188 1.88 17.19 -9.28
C THR A 188 2.82 16.40 -10.21
N PRO A 189 2.31 15.69 -11.21
CA PRO A 189 3.15 15.24 -12.33
C PRO A 189 4.01 16.39 -12.91
N SER A 190 3.59 17.64 -12.69
CA SER A 190 4.44 18.85 -12.75
C SER A 190 5.49 18.86 -11.62
N ALA A 191 6.52 18.02 -11.74
CA ALA A 191 7.84 18.64 -11.60
C ALA A 191 7.95 19.59 -12.80
N PRO A 192 8.11 20.91 -12.60
CA PRO A 192 8.22 21.82 -13.73
C PRO A 192 9.27 21.27 -14.69
N CYS A 193 8.99 21.28 -16.00
CA CYS A 193 9.90 20.83 -17.06
C CYS A 193 11.16 21.71 -17.19
N ARG A 194 11.63 22.26 -16.08
CA ARG A 194 12.85 23.03 -15.94
C ARG A 194 14.04 22.08 -15.76
N PRO A 195 15.21 22.46 -16.28
CA PRO A 195 16.44 21.80 -15.91
C PRO A 195 16.65 21.84 -14.39
N CYS A 196 17.11 20.72 -13.82
CA CYS A 196 17.51 20.66 -12.41
C CYS A 196 18.72 21.56 -12.15
N SER A 197 18.78 22.17 -10.96
CA SER A 197 19.99 22.85 -10.48
C SER A 197 21.07 21.84 -10.08
N ASP A 198 22.32 22.30 -9.97
CA ASP A 198 23.44 21.45 -9.53
C ASP A 198 23.16 20.77 -8.19
N THR A 199 22.61 21.52 -7.22
CA THR A 199 22.19 21.00 -5.91
C THR A 199 21.08 19.94 -6.01
N GLU A 200 20.11 20.14 -6.90
CA GLU A 200 19.02 19.19 -7.15
C GLU A 200 19.57 17.90 -7.77
N VAL A 201 20.48 18.01 -8.75
CA VAL A 201 21.14 16.84 -9.35
C VAL A 201 21.92 16.04 -8.31
N LEU A 202 22.78 16.71 -7.53
CA LEU A 202 23.60 16.06 -6.51
C LEU A 202 22.74 15.33 -5.48
N LEU A 203 21.65 15.95 -5.00
CA LEU A 203 20.72 15.31 -4.07
C LEU A 203 19.92 14.17 -4.72
N ALA A 204 19.51 14.34 -5.98
CA ALA A 204 18.74 13.34 -6.72
C ALA A 204 19.53 12.05 -6.88
N VAL A 205 20.83 12.12 -7.16
CA VAL A 205 21.68 10.92 -7.27
C VAL A 205 21.68 10.08 -5.99
N CYS A 206 21.62 10.72 -4.83
CA CYS A 206 21.64 10.01 -3.54
C CYS A 206 20.28 9.42 -3.14
N THR A 207 19.20 10.07 -3.55
CA THR A 207 17.84 9.82 -3.03
C THR A 207 16.89 9.13 -4.01
N SER A 208 17.24 9.11 -5.30
CA SER A 208 16.43 8.50 -6.35
C SER A 208 16.31 6.98 -6.21
N ASP A 209 15.22 6.44 -6.76
CA ASP A 209 14.99 5.00 -6.79
C ASP A 209 15.85 4.32 -7.85
N PHE A 210 16.18 5.05 -8.92
CA PHE A 210 17.16 4.63 -9.91
C PHE A 210 18.11 5.78 -10.28
N VAL A 211 19.33 5.40 -10.62
CA VAL A 211 20.37 6.29 -11.17
C VAL A 211 21.16 5.50 -12.22
N VAL A 212 21.11 5.97 -13.47
CA VAL A 212 21.74 5.29 -14.60
C VAL A 212 22.45 6.28 -15.51
N ARG A 213 23.59 5.87 -16.09
CA ARG A 213 24.21 6.54 -17.23
C ARG A 213 23.79 5.82 -18.51
N GLY A 214 23.39 6.59 -19.51
CA GLY A 214 22.98 6.01 -20.79
C GLY A 214 22.72 7.06 -21.87
N SER A 215 22.25 6.58 -23.01
CA SER A 215 21.84 7.40 -24.16
C SER A 215 20.39 7.12 -24.53
N ILE A 216 19.74 8.12 -25.11
CA ILE A 216 18.36 8.02 -25.61
C ILE A 216 18.41 7.23 -26.93
N GLN A 217 17.76 6.07 -26.97
CA GLN A 217 17.59 5.30 -28.21
C GLN A 217 16.41 5.83 -29.00
N ASP A 218 15.27 6.01 -28.32
CA ASP A 218 14.01 6.39 -28.94
C ASP A 218 13.11 7.16 -27.97
N VAL A 219 12.15 7.90 -28.50
CA VAL A 219 11.17 8.68 -27.73
C VAL A 219 9.79 8.47 -28.34
N THR A 220 8.88 7.92 -27.54
CA THR A 220 7.49 7.65 -27.91
C THR A 220 6.57 8.60 -27.15
N HIS A 221 5.69 9.32 -27.85
CA HIS A 221 4.73 10.23 -27.24
C HIS A 221 3.36 9.54 -27.10
N GLU A 222 2.76 9.60 -25.91
CA GLU A 222 1.44 9.05 -25.61
C GLU A 222 0.47 10.20 -25.27
N PRO A 223 -0.11 10.88 -26.28
CA PRO A 223 -0.92 12.08 -26.08
C PRO A 223 -2.20 11.83 -25.28
N GLU A 224 -2.74 10.61 -25.35
CA GLU A 224 -3.92 10.20 -24.57
C GLU A 224 -3.65 10.21 -23.06
N LEU A 225 -2.41 9.86 -22.66
CA LEU A 225 -1.98 9.86 -21.26
C LEU A 225 -1.29 11.17 -20.85
N GLN A 226 -1.03 12.09 -21.79
CA GLN A 226 -0.18 13.27 -21.58
C GLN A 226 1.25 12.91 -21.12
N GLU A 227 1.75 11.78 -21.60
CA GLU A 227 3.03 11.21 -21.22
C GLU A 227 3.99 11.07 -22.41
N THR A 228 5.28 10.94 -22.12
CA THR A 228 6.33 10.61 -23.07
C THR A 228 7.21 9.53 -22.49
N VAL A 229 7.41 8.46 -23.25
CA VAL A 229 8.26 7.31 -22.92
C VAL A 229 9.60 7.48 -23.61
N ILE A 230 10.68 7.45 -22.83
CA ILE A 230 12.05 7.58 -23.29
C ILE A 230 12.72 6.21 -23.17
N HIS A 231 13.10 5.62 -24.29
CA HIS A 231 13.81 4.34 -24.35
C HIS A 231 15.31 4.57 -24.22
N LEU A 232 15.94 3.89 -23.26
CA LEU A 232 17.31 4.14 -22.86
C LEU A 232 18.22 2.94 -23.17
N ARG A 233 19.38 3.24 -23.75
CA ARG A 233 20.55 2.34 -23.71
C ARG A 233 21.39 2.71 -22.51
N VAL A 234 21.37 1.86 -21.49
CA VAL A 234 22.08 2.10 -20.24
C VAL A 234 23.47 1.45 -20.29
N SER A 235 24.50 2.28 -20.18
CA SER A 235 25.91 1.86 -20.17
C SER A 235 26.42 1.57 -18.76
N ARG A 236 25.90 2.27 -17.75
CA ARG A 236 26.26 2.03 -16.34
C ARG A 236 25.04 2.20 -15.43
N LEU A 237 24.83 1.24 -14.54
CA LEU A 237 23.77 1.29 -13.54
C LEU A 237 24.39 1.55 -12.16
N TYR A 238 24.08 2.70 -11.57
CA TYR A 238 24.57 3.06 -10.24
C TYR A 238 23.63 2.58 -9.16
N ARG A 239 22.32 2.68 -9.41
CA ARG A 239 21.27 2.30 -8.47
C ARG A 239 20.00 1.91 -9.21
N GLN A 240 19.32 0.87 -8.75
CA GLN A 240 17.92 0.60 -9.08
C GLN A 240 17.27 -0.16 -7.90
N LYS A 241 16.14 0.33 -7.39
CA LYS A 241 15.37 -0.39 -6.34
C LYS A 241 14.56 -1.56 -6.92
N SER A 242 14.06 -1.40 -8.15
CA SER A 242 13.29 -2.40 -8.89
C SER A 242 14.02 -2.77 -10.18
N ARG A 243 13.79 -3.98 -10.73
CA ARG A 243 14.47 -4.47 -11.95
C ARG A 243 13.85 -3.90 -13.24
N ILE A 244 13.80 -2.57 -13.34
CA ILE A 244 13.26 -1.86 -14.51
C ILE A 244 14.24 -1.80 -15.69
N PHE A 245 15.54 -1.90 -15.41
CA PHE A 245 16.58 -2.01 -16.43
C PHE A 245 17.05 -3.46 -16.48
N GLN A 246 17.01 -4.05 -17.67
CA GLN A 246 17.34 -5.45 -17.90
C GLN A 246 18.59 -5.56 -18.77
N LEU A 247 19.45 -6.53 -18.44
CA LEU A 247 20.68 -6.77 -19.19
C LEU A 247 20.33 -7.43 -20.52
N VAL A 248 20.89 -6.92 -21.62
CA VAL A 248 20.69 -7.50 -22.95
C VAL A 248 21.67 -8.66 -23.14
N PRO A 249 21.21 -9.91 -23.35
CA PRO A 249 22.09 -11.07 -23.45
C PRO A 249 23.05 -11.03 -24.65
N GLU A 250 22.59 -10.53 -25.80
CA GLU A 250 23.30 -10.69 -27.09
C GLU A 250 24.09 -9.43 -27.54
N GLY A 251 24.39 -8.48 -26.66
CA GLY A 251 24.77 -7.12 -27.08
C GLY A 251 25.91 -6.41 -26.34
N GLY A 252 26.83 -7.12 -25.70
CA GLY A 252 28.02 -6.48 -25.09
C GLY A 252 27.77 -5.79 -23.74
N GLY A 253 26.99 -6.41 -22.85
CA GLY A 253 26.93 -6.04 -21.43
C GLY A 253 26.19 -4.74 -21.11
N HIS A 254 25.40 -4.19 -22.03
CA HIS A 254 24.58 -3.01 -21.78
C HIS A 254 23.17 -3.38 -21.31
N TRP A 255 22.56 -2.46 -20.59
CA TRP A 255 21.21 -2.61 -20.07
C TRP A 255 20.23 -1.83 -20.95
N GLN A 256 18.97 -2.28 -21.00
CA GLN A 256 17.88 -1.59 -21.69
C GLN A 256 16.71 -1.39 -20.72
N GLY A 257 15.99 -0.30 -20.92
CA GLY A 257 14.78 0.03 -20.16
C GLY A 257 14.17 1.32 -20.67
N HIS A 258 13.14 1.78 -19.99
CA HIS A 258 12.44 3.01 -20.35
C HIS A 258 12.08 3.81 -19.12
N VAL A 259 11.96 5.13 -19.29
CA VAL A 259 11.48 6.06 -18.26
C VAL A 259 10.39 6.95 -18.85
N ARG A 260 9.46 7.40 -18.00
CA ARG A 260 8.32 8.25 -18.35
C ARG A 260 8.53 9.68 -17.88
N THR A 261 7.99 10.63 -18.62
CA THR A 261 7.91 12.05 -18.25
C THR A 261 6.65 12.67 -18.87
N LEU A 262 6.37 13.93 -18.56
CA LEU A 262 5.22 14.63 -19.13
C LEU A 262 5.44 14.99 -20.59
N LEU A 263 4.36 14.93 -21.37
CA LEU A 263 4.36 15.35 -22.77
C LEU A 263 4.74 16.82 -22.94
N GLU A 264 4.30 17.69 -22.02
CA GLU A 264 4.62 19.12 -22.02
C GLU A 264 6.12 19.42 -21.85
N CYS A 265 6.92 18.46 -21.35
CA CYS A 265 8.37 18.62 -21.26
C CYS A 265 9.06 18.55 -22.63
N GLY A 266 8.37 18.13 -23.69
CA GLY A 266 8.83 18.25 -25.07
C GLY A 266 10.16 17.53 -25.33
N VAL A 267 10.40 16.39 -24.68
CA VAL A 267 11.63 15.63 -24.81
C VAL A 267 11.82 15.18 -26.25
N ARG A 268 13.06 15.28 -26.74
CA ARG A 268 13.45 14.88 -28.10
C ARG A 268 14.62 13.91 -28.05
N PRO A 269 14.76 13.03 -29.05
CA PRO A 269 15.97 12.22 -29.20
C PRO A 269 17.21 13.13 -29.22
N GLY A 270 18.18 12.81 -28.37
CA GLY A 270 19.39 13.61 -28.18
C GLY A 270 20.63 12.73 -28.23
N ARG A 271 21.71 13.24 -28.86
CA ARG A 271 23.02 12.57 -28.87
C ARG A 271 23.77 12.79 -27.56
N GLY A 272 24.58 11.80 -27.20
CA GLY A 272 25.48 11.80 -26.05
C GLY A 272 24.95 10.99 -24.88
N ASP A 273 25.78 10.92 -23.83
CA ASP A 273 25.44 10.28 -22.57
C ASP A 273 24.83 11.28 -21.59
N PHE A 274 23.80 10.82 -20.89
CA PHE A 274 23.10 11.54 -19.84
C PHE A 274 23.12 10.71 -18.56
N LEU A 275 23.03 11.40 -17.43
CA LEU A 275 22.73 10.78 -16.15
C LEU A 275 21.22 10.88 -15.92
N PHE A 276 20.51 9.76 -15.88
CA PHE A 276 19.09 9.72 -15.59
C PHE A 276 18.88 9.35 -14.12
N THR A 277 18.16 10.19 -13.40
CA THR A 277 17.69 9.94 -12.04
C THR A 277 16.16 9.95 -12.04
N GLY A 278 15.56 9.30 -11.05
CA GLY A 278 14.11 9.34 -10.93
C GLY A 278 13.53 8.41 -9.88
N HIS A 279 12.20 8.35 -9.87
CA HIS A 279 11.42 7.65 -8.87
C HIS A 279 10.55 6.57 -9.49
N MET A 280 10.22 5.55 -8.71
CA MET A 280 9.25 4.55 -9.08
C MET A 280 7.85 5.02 -8.65
N ARG A 281 6.88 4.91 -9.55
CA ARG A 281 5.46 5.14 -9.25
C ARG A 281 4.65 4.09 -10.00
N PHE A 282 3.83 3.33 -9.28
CA PHE A 282 2.99 2.26 -9.84
C PHE A 282 3.77 1.30 -10.73
N GLU A 283 4.96 0.90 -10.26
CA GLU A 283 5.93 0.05 -10.97
C GLU A 283 6.50 0.64 -12.27
N GLU A 284 6.24 1.92 -12.54
CA GLU A 284 6.76 2.66 -13.68
C GLU A 284 7.89 3.60 -13.24
N ALA A 285 8.93 3.70 -14.05
CA ALA A 285 10.05 4.59 -13.81
C ALA A 285 9.72 6.00 -14.32
N TRP A 286 9.69 6.99 -13.42
CA TRP A 286 9.42 8.39 -13.74
C TRP A 286 10.69 9.22 -13.65
N LEU A 287 10.95 10.02 -14.68
CA LEU A 287 12.13 10.85 -14.80
C LEU A 287 12.12 11.99 -13.78
N GLY A 288 13.22 12.15 -13.06
CA GLY A 288 13.52 13.29 -12.19
C GLY A 288 14.47 14.28 -12.88
N CYS A 289 15.77 14.00 -12.84
CA CYS A 289 16.80 14.81 -13.51
C CYS A 289 17.48 14.04 -14.64
N ALA A 290 17.87 14.77 -15.69
CA ALA A 290 18.56 14.22 -16.86
C ALA A 290 19.70 15.12 -17.38
N PRO A 291 20.68 15.54 -16.56
CA PRO A 291 21.81 16.33 -17.06
C PRO A 291 22.67 15.50 -18.03
N ARG A 292 23.43 16.20 -18.89
CA ARG A 292 24.49 15.52 -19.66
C ARG A 292 25.52 14.97 -18.68
N PHE A 293 26.06 13.78 -18.97
CA PHE A 293 26.96 13.11 -18.05
C PHE A 293 28.25 13.93 -17.78
N GLN A 294 28.76 14.64 -18.80
CA GLN A 294 29.92 15.53 -18.64
C GLN A 294 29.65 16.69 -17.67
N ASP A 295 28.43 17.26 -17.71
CA ASP A 295 28.04 18.34 -16.81
C ASP A 295 27.95 17.82 -15.38
N PHE A 296 27.37 16.63 -15.19
CA PHE A 296 27.36 15.92 -13.91
C PHE A 296 28.76 15.66 -13.37
N GLN A 297 29.69 15.18 -14.19
CA GLN A 297 31.08 14.94 -13.76
C GLN A 297 31.79 16.22 -13.30
N ARG A 298 31.49 17.37 -13.92
CA ARG A 298 32.04 18.65 -13.47
C ARG A 298 31.46 19.08 -12.13
N MET A 299 30.13 19.09 -11.99
CA MET A 299 29.48 19.50 -10.73
C MET A 299 29.81 18.56 -9.56
N TYR A 300 29.92 17.24 -9.81
CA TYR A 300 30.24 16.28 -8.77
C TYR A 300 31.68 16.45 -8.26
N ARG A 301 32.65 16.69 -9.15
CA ARG A 301 34.03 16.99 -8.75
C ARG A 301 34.15 18.29 -7.97
N ASP A 302 33.46 19.37 -8.40
CA ASP A 302 33.45 20.63 -7.61
C ASP A 302 32.88 20.41 -6.21
N ALA A 303 31.79 19.64 -6.10
CA ALA A 303 31.19 19.32 -4.81
C ALA A 303 32.11 18.45 -3.94
N GLU A 304 32.82 17.49 -4.52
CA GLU A 304 33.78 16.62 -3.84
C GLU A 304 35.00 17.40 -3.33
N GLU A 305 35.60 18.25 -4.17
CA GLU A 305 36.73 19.13 -3.81
C GLU A 305 36.36 20.09 -2.65
N ARG A 306 35.10 20.49 -2.58
CA ARG A 306 34.58 21.40 -1.54
C ARG A 306 34.00 20.66 -0.32
N GLY A 307 33.95 19.33 -0.33
CA GLY A 307 33.34 18.52 0.74
C GLY A 307 31.83 18.75 0.91
N LEU A 308 31.13 19.12 -0.17
CA LEU A 308 29.69 19.38 -0.22
C LEU A 308 28.91 18.29 -0.97
N ASN A 309 29.55 17.18 -1.33
CA ASN A 309 28.87 16.07 -1.97
C ASN A 309 27.94 15.34 -0.98
N PRO A 310 26.65 15.17 -1.29
CA PRO A 310 25.69 14.57 -0.36
C PRO A 310 25.86 13.05 -0.18
N CYS A 311 26.51 12.38 -1.14
CA CYS A 311 26.89 10.98 -1.07
C CYS A 311 28.06 10.67 -2.01
N GLU A 312 28.66 9.50 -1.85
CA GLU A 312 29.69 8.98 -2.74
C GLU A 312 29.08 8.21 -3.92
N VAL A 313 29.53 8.54 -5.13
CA VAL A 313 29.07 7.94 -6.39
C VAL A 313 30.31 7.68 -7.23
N GLY A 314 30.44 6.48 -7.80
CA GLY A 314 31.56 6.16 -8.70
C GLY A 314 31.44 6.93 -10.03
N ALA A 315 31.81 8.21 -10.05
CA ALA A 315 31.59 9.13 -11.18
C ALA A 315 32.53 8.94 -12.39
N GLU A 316 33.17 7.77 -12.50
CA GLU A 316 34.09 7.39 -13.59
C GLU A 316 33.36 6.99 -14.90
#